data_AF-A0A0B7MPU2-F1
#
_entry.id   AF-A0A0B7MPU2-F1
#
_cell.length_a   1.000
_cell.length_b   1.000
_cell.length_c   1.000
_cell.angle_alpha   90.00
_cell.angle_beta   90.00
_cell.angle_gamma   90.00
#
_symmetry.space_group_name_H-M   'P 1'
#
loop_
_entity.id
_entity.type
_entity.pdbx_description
1 polymer ?
#
loop_
_entity_poly.entity_id
_entity_poly.type
_entity_poly.pdbx_seq_one_letter_code
_entity_poly.pdbx_strand_id
1 'polypeptide(L)'
;MSQVYVSSETNSRVPPTFSGVGFSLDEEPLKFIEDFQEAAGWNNWVDSRKKELFRRCLKGFAANWYTTVVMESAAYDTLEFSSSSKSRETIVSLFKAKFVTSTFG
;
A
#
# COMPACT_ATOMS: atom_id res chain seq x y z
N MET A 1 -32.97 2.45 -32.70
CA MET A 1 -32.66 1.67 -31.49
C MET A 1 -31.41 2.27 -30.90
N SER A 2 -31.54 3.09 -29.87
CA SER A 2 -30.42 3.87 -29.31
C SER A 2 -29.61 3.00 -28.35
N GLN A 3 -28.32 2.81 -28.65
CA GLN A 3 -27.37 2.17 -27.73
C GLN A 3 -27.16 3.09 -26.53
N VAL A 4 -27.55 2.58 -25.35
CA VAL A 4 -27.25 3.20 -24.07
C VAL A 4 -25.78 2.92 -23.77
N TYR A 5 -24.92 3.92 -23.96
CA TYR A 5 -23.56 3.90 -23.41
C TYR A 5 -23.68 4.15 -21.91
N VAL A 6 -23.70 3.07 -21.13
CA VAL A 6 -23.47 3.16 -19.69
C VAL A 6 -21.98 3.42 -19.51
N SER A 7 -21.58 4.68 -19.50
CA SER A 7 -20.29 5.11 -18.97
C SER A 7 -20.28 4.71 -17.50
N SER A 8 -19.75 3.52 -17.21
CA SER A 8 -19.56 3.03 -15.86
C SER A 8 -18.36 3.77 -15.29
N GLU A 9 -18.53 5.06 -14.96
CA GLU A 9 -17.59 5.79 -14.12
C GLU A 9 -17.66 5.14 -12.74
N THR A 10 -16.92 4.04 -12.57
CA THR A 10 -16.61 3.52 -11.25
C THR A 10 -15.77 4.59 -10.58
N ASN A 11 -16.39 5.39 -9.70
CA ASN A 11 -15.76 6.37 -8.81
C ASN A 11 -14.81 5.66 -7.82
N SER A 12 -13.76 5.03 -8.32
CA SER A 12 -12.77 4.32 -7.53
C SER A 12 -11.52 5.19 -7.43
N ARG A 13 -11.10 5.51 -6.20
CA ARG A 13 -9.83 6.21 -6.00
C ARG A 13 -8.67 5.29 -6.32
N VAL A 14 -7.74 5.76 -7.14
CA VAL A 14 -6.52 5.01 -7.47
C VAL A 14 -5.41 5.50 -6.54
N PRO A 15 -4.84 4.62 -5.70
CA PRO A 15 -3.73 5.00 -4.83
C PRO A 15 -2.46 5.26 -5.65
N PRO A 16 -1.55 6.12 -5.14
CA PRO A 16 -0.28 6.40 -5.80
C PRO A 16 0.62 5.16 -5.85
N THR A 17 1.71 5.25 -6.62
CA THR A 17 2.75 4.22 -6.66
C THR A 17 3.99 4.66 -5.90
N PHE A 18 4.72 3.70 -5.31
CA PHE A 18 5.93 3.97 -4.54
C PHE A 18 7.06 3.03 -4.95
N SER A 19 8.18 3.58 -5.40
CA SER A 19 9.36 2.82 -5.85
C SER A 19 10.46 2.71 -4.80
N GLY A 20 10.45 3.59 -3.79
CA GLY A 20 11.33 3.51 -2.61
C GLY A 20 12.76 3.98 -2.84
N VAL A 21 13.01 4.76 -3.89
CA VAL A 21 14.33 5.33 -4.21
C VAL A 21 14.46 6.81 -3.81
N GLY A 22 13.38 7.47 -3.39
CA GLY A 22 13.43 8.75 -2.66
C GLY A 22 13.86 9.96 -3.49
N PHE A 23 13.71 9.93 -4.81
CA PHE A 23 14.15 11.01 -5.70
C PHE A 23 13.03 11.99 -6.13
N SER A 24 11.78 11.76 -5.72
CA SER A 24 10.67 12.69 -6.01
C SER A 24 9.89 13.06 -4.75
N LEU A 25 9.40 14.30 -4.68
CA LEU A 25 8.48 14.77 -3.63
C LEU A 25 7.19 13.94 -3.57
N ASP A 26 6.83 13.27 -4.67
CA ASP A 26 5.69 12.37 -4.75
C ASP A 26 5.98 10.97 -4.17
N GLU A 27 7.22 10.71 -3.73
CA GLU A 27 7.65 9.46 -3.08
C GLU A 27 7.96 9.65 -1.59
N GLU A 28 7.15 10.45 -0.89
CA GLU A 28 7.19 10.50 0.56
C GLU A 28 6.51 9.25 1.17
N PRO A 29 7.23 8.42 1.94
CA PRO A 29 6.68 7.14 2.42
C PRO A 29 5.45 7.31 3.31
N LEU A 30 5.41 8.37 4.14
CA LEU A 30 4.25 8.65 4.99
C LEU A 30 3.03 9.06 4.17
N LYS A 31 3.22 9.99 3.24
CA LYS A 31 2.17 10.46 2.32
C LYS A 31 1.60 9.32 1.48
N PHE A 32 2.47 8.44 0.97
CA PHE A 32 2.04 7.25 0.24
C PHE A 32 1.12 6.35 1.09
N ILE A 33 1.45 6.12 2.37
CA ILE A 33 0.59 5.33 3.27
C ILE A 33 -0.75 6.02 3.49
N GLU A 34 -0.74 7.34 3.73
CA GLU A 34 -1.96 8.13 3.94
C GLU A 34 -2.88 8.08 2.71
N ASP A 35 -2.35 8.38 1.53
CA ASP A 35 -3.09 8.36 0.26
C ASP A 35 -3.62 6.95 -0.05
N PHE A 36 -2.82 5.91 0.23
CA PHE A 36 -3.26 4.52 0.06
C PHE A 36 -4.40 4.17 1.02
N GLN A 37 -4.30 4.54 2.29
CA GLN A 37 -5.34 4.29 3.29
C GLN A 37 -6.63 5.04 2.98
N GLU A 38 -6.51 6.27 2.48
CA GLU A 38 -7.65 7.07 2.05
C GLU A 38 -8.38 6.41 0.86
N ALA A 39 -7.63 5.98 -0.17
CA ALA A 39 -8.19 5.24 -1.30
C ALA A 39 -8.84 3.92 -0.85
N ALA A 40 -8.21 3.21 0.08
CA ALA A 40 -8.74 1.97 0.64
C ALA A 40 -10.05 2.19 1.42
N GLY A 41 -10.15 3.29 2.16
CA GLY A 41 -11.37 3.69 2.87
C GLY A 41 -12.49 4.06 1.91
N TRP A 42 -12.20 4.90 0.92
CA TRP A 42 -13.16 5.28 -0.14
C TRP A 42 -13.72 4.08 -0.89
N ASN A 43 -12.85 3.12 -1.23
CA ASN A 43 -13.23 1.95 -1.99
C ASN A 43 -13.70 0.78 -1.11
N ASN A 44 -13.82 0.95 0.21
CA ASN A 44 -14.21 -0.07 1.19
C ASN A 44 -13.41 -1.38 1.07
N TRP A 45 -12.09 -1.29 0.88
CA TRP A 45 -11.24 -2.47 0.75
C TRP A 45 -11.10 -3.22 2.07
N VAL A 46 -11.25 -4.55 2.01
CA VAL A 46 -10.92 -5.47 3.10
C VAL A 46 -9.41 -5.74 3.17
N ASP A 47 -8.92 -6.23 4.32
CA ASP A 47 -7.49 -6.36 4.60
C ASP A 47 -6.74 -7.18 3.54
N SER A 48 -7.26 -8.34 3.14
CA SER A 48 -6.68 -9.18 2.08
C SER A 48 -6.49 -8.43 0.76
N ARG A 49 -7.48 -7.61 0.39
CA ARG A 49 -7.42 -6.77 -0.81
C ARG A 49 -6.43 -5.61 -0.65
N LYS A 50 -6.33 -5.02 0.54
CA LYS A 50 -5.31 -4.00 0.85
C LYS A 50 -3.91 -4.58 0.67
N LYS A 51 -3.61 -5.78 1.19
CA LYS A 51 -2.30 -6.43 1.00
C LYS A 51 -1.93 -6.58 -0.48
N GLU A 52 -2.85 -7.11 -1.26
CA GLU A 52 -2.65 -7.35 -2.69
C GLU A 52 -2.42 -6.05 -3.46
N LEU A 53 -3.29 -5.05 -3.24
CA LEU A 53 -3.21 -3.77 -3.93
C LEU A 53 -1.98 -2.98 -3.50
N PHE A 54 -1.62 -3.03 -2.23
CA PHE A 54 -0.40 -2.41 -1.71
C PHE A 54 0.82 -2.91 -2.47
N ARG A 55 0.97 -4.24 -2.62
CA ARG A 55 2.03 -4.84 -3.42
C ARG A 55 2.05 -4.30 -4.86
N ARG A 56 0.88 -4.16 -5.51
CA ARG A 56 0.78 -3.66 -6.89
C ARG A 56 1.20 -2.19 -7.03
N CYS A 57 0.97 -1.39 -6.00
CA CYS A 57 1.39 0.01 -5.91
C CYS A 57 2.90 0.16 -5.69
N LEU A 58 3.57 -0.86 -5.16
CA LEU A 58 5.02 -0.85 -5.04
C LEU A 58 5.69 -1.11 -6.39
N LYS A 59 6.80 -0.41 -6.65
CA LYS A 59 7.65 -0.55 -7.84
C LYS A 59 9.12 -0.67 -7.43
N GLY A 60 9.98 -1.02 -8.39
CA GLY A 60 11.44 -0.98 -8.22
C GLY A 60 11.94 -1.62 -6.92
N PHE A 61 12.66 -0.81 -6.13
CA PHE A 61 13.27 -1.24 -4.87
C PHE A 61 12.23 -1.65 -3.82
N ALA A 62 11.14 -0.89 -3.67
CA ALA A 62 10.09 -1.19 -2.71
C ALA A 62 9.36 -2.49 -3.04
N ALA A 63 9.08 -2.75 -4.33
CA ALA A 63 8.46 -4.01 -4.76
C ALA A 63 9.35 -5.23 -4.47
N ASN A 64 10.65 -5.09 -4.71
CA ASN A 64 11.62 -6.15 -4.41
C ASN A 64 11.65 -6.45 -2.91
N TRP A 65 11.85 -5.41 -2.08
CA TRP A 65 11.83 -5.54 -0.63
C TRP A 65 10.55 -6.21 -0.11
N TYR A 66 9.39 -5.80 -0.61
CA TYR A 66 8.13 -6.37 -0.16
C TYR A 66 8.05 -7.87 -0.48
N THR A 67 8.52 -8.27 -1.66
CA THR A 67 8.51 -9.68 -2.05
C THR A 67 9.48 -10.50 -1.19
N THR A 68 10.74 -10.06 -1.08
CA THR A 68 11.80 -10.85 -0.43
C THR A 68 11.74 -10.82 1.09
N VAL A 69 11.17 -9.77 1.69
CA VAL A 69 11.16 -9.60 3.15
C VAL A 69 9.77 -9.82 3.74
N VAL A 70 8.74 -9.28 3.09
CA VAL A 70 7.38 -9.33 3.66
C VAL A 70 6.66 -10.61 3.21
N MET A 71 6.64 -10.92 1.91
CA MET A 71 5.91 -12.09 1.40
C MET A 71 6.59 -13.42 1.72
N GLU A 72 7.91 -13.47 1.68
CA GLU A 72 8.67 -14.69 2.02
C GLU A 72 8.77 -14.94 3.53
N SER A 73 8.30 -14.00 4.36
CA SER A 73 8.21 -14.22 5.81
C SER A 73 7.15 -15.27 6.15
N ALA A 74 7.49 -16.20 7.04
CA ALA A 74 6.54 -17.19 7.57
C ALA A 74 5.33 -16.56 8.27
N ALA A 75 5.41 -15.27 8.65
CA ALA A 75 4.32 -14.53 9.27
C ALA A 75 3.39 -13.84 8.26
N TYR A 76 3.66 -13.90 6.94
CA TYR A 76 2.93 -13.11 5.94
C TYR A 76 1.40 -13.27 5.99
N ASP A 77 0.95 -14.52 6.13
CA ASP A 77 -0.48 -14.85 6.19
C ASP A 77 -1.15 -14.28 7.44
N THR A 78 -0.42 -14.16 8.55
CA THR A 78 -0.93 -13.68 9.84
C THR A 78 -0.69 -12.19 10.08
N LEU A 79 0.13 -11.52 9.27
CA LEU A 79 0.28 -10.07 9.29
C LEU A 79 -1.04 -9.41 8.91
N GLU A 80 -1.46 -8.38 9.64
CA GLU A 80 -2.57 -7.53 9.20
C GLU A 80 -2.01 -6.36 8.38
N PHE A 81 -2.81 -5.81 7.47
CA PHE A 81 -2.39 -4.59 6.78
C PHE A 81 -2.27 -3.43 7.77
N SER A 82 -3.30 -3.25 8.58
CA SER A 82 -3.36 -2.28 9.67
C SER A 82 -4.02 -2.94 10.88
N SER A 83 -3.42 -2.82 12.06
CA SER A 83 -3.99 -3.33 13.31
C SER A 83 -4.50 -2.19 14.17
N SER A 84 -5.59 -2.43 14.90
CA SER A 84 -6.06 -1.55 15.97
C SER A 84 -5.23 -1.71 17.25
N SER A 85 -4.47 -2.80 17.37
CA SER A 85 -3.59 -3.07 18.51
C SER A 85 -2.19 -2.51 18.28
N LYS A 86 -1.62 -1.85 19.30
CA LYS A 86 -0.26 -1.31 19.26
C LYS A 86 0.83 -2.38 19.38
N SER A 87 0.48 -3.61 19.78
CA SER A 87 1.45 -4.68 20.03
C SER A 87 1.69 -5.61 18.84
N ARG A 88 0.89 -5.52 17.78
CA ARG A 88 0.97 -6.42 16.63
C ARG A 88 1.76 -5.77 15.50
N GLU A 89 2.72 -6.52 14.95
CA GLU A 89 3.41 -6.10 13.74
C GLU A 89 2.46 -6.14 12.54
N THR A 90 2.59 -5.16 11.64
CA THR A 90 1.71 -5.00 10.48
C THR A 90 2.52 -4.64 9.25
N ILE A 91 1.92 -4.78 8.07
CA ILE A 91 2.54 -4.34 6.81
C ILE A 91 2.89 -2.85 6.87
N VAL A 92 2.01 -2.00 7.42
CA VAL A 92 2.27 -0.57 7.57
C VAL A 92 3.44 -0.31 8.52
N SER A 93 3.53 -1.05 9.64
CA SER A 93 4.64 -0.92 10.59
C SER A 93 5.98 -1.31 9.96
N LEU A 94 6.03 -2.43 9.23
CA LEU A 94 7.21 -2.90 8.50
C LEU A 94 7.65 -1.90 7.42
N PHE A 95 6.69 -1.35 6.69
CA PHE A 95 6.95 -0.32 5.68
C PHE A 95 7.55 0.94 6.31
N LYS A 96 6.96 1.43 7.40
CA LYS A 96 7.50 2.58 8.15
C LYS A 96 8.91 2.30 8.66
N ALA A 97 9.15 1.13 9.24
CA ALA A 97 10.48 0.73 9.72
C ALA A 97 11.52 0.70 8.57
N LYS A 98 11.13 0.27 7.38
CA LYS A 98 12.04 0.24 6.23
C LYS A 98 12.30 1.62 5.63
N PHE A 99 11.26 2.42 5.39
CA PHE A 99 11.35 3.62 4.55
C PHE A 99 11.23 4.94 5.30
N VAL A 100 10.65 4.96 6.50
CA VAL A 100 10.48 6.20 7.31
C VAL A 100 11.60 6.37 8.33
N THR A 101 12.04 5.30 8.99
CA THR A 101 13.16 5.39 9.94
C THR A 101 14.53 5.39 9.26
N SER A 102 14.61 5.06 7.97
CA SER A 102 15.87 5.09 7.20
C SER A 102 16.20 6.48 6.64
N THR A 103 15.32 7.49 6.78
CA THR A 103 15.56 8.87 6.33
C THR A 103 16.14 9.78 7.43
N PHE A 104 16.39 9.26 8.63
CA PHE A 104 17.00 10.00 9.76
C PHE A 104 18.42 9.53 10.13
N GLY A 105 19.09 8.80 9.24
CA GLY A 105 20.47 8.32 9.42
C GLY A 105 21.45 9.00 8.49
#